data_AF-A0A2E5JQU3-F1
#
_entry.id   AF-A0A2E5JQU3-F1
#
_cell.length_a   1.000
_cell.length_b   1.000
_cell.length_c   1.000
_cell.angle_alpha   90.00
_cell.angle_beta   90.00
_cell.angle_gamma   90.00
#
_symmetry.space_group_name_H-M   'P 1'
#
loop_
_entity.id
_entity.type
_entity.pdbx_description
1 polymer ?
#
loop_
_entity_poly.entity_id
_entity_poly.type
_entity_poly.pdbx_seq_one_letter_code
_entity_poly.pdbx_strand_id
1 'polypeptide(L)'
;MKKFLYFILFINIVFSQVRIGEFQSISSFVNIKDINLSNDAILYVSNSGFVEYKNKEQSFDIISIDQGLAYNELNKIHTDINGNYWIGSNKGIQVWSVNEKKLKEKFDLDIEQISGFIDYNNLIYASAKLNGEWGLIEFKYIDDKIYYRDFYSRSDISNISSITVFNDDIYILSSKRILSGNPAKEHISYWTNPMPDLSDDIIDFSSNKNSLFVLTNTAVHQLFSDKSIEVFINNNSSLGSIKRISILDNNLYAISDSSIFRISKNQLTSLFLDSRLNFTDIESDKENLWLGTDHGLGHFRDGEYENLLFNQPFINSPDILEISDRNQLILANSKGVSLSGWVNYSTENLPKDISIDFNLSNLELDFGEKISKSIFHKNKLFVSLINSTSAGILSFEISNNKLNLNKRYFSHDSQNSILTHYVIDDMIIDNQENLWATSSGKQGYPLSVFSESESRHFSLDSPQVSNISGGGPIAIDNYNRVWITSLNEMFMYHYSGDVMDPQNENWIIQSIIPGLSRSALTIGVSKNNILWILTE
;
A
#
# COMPACT_ATOMS: atom_id res chain seq x y z
N MET A 1 -27.57 -52.73 -10.76
CA MET A 1 -26.39 -52.14 -10.08
C MET A 1 -25.49 -51.29 -10.98
N LYS A 2 -25.16 -51.67 -12.23
CA LYS A 2 -24.29 -50.84 -13.10
C LYS A 2 -24.86 -49.45 -13.47
N LYS A 3 -26.18 -49.29 -13.65
CA LYS A 3 -26.80 -47.98 -13.98
C LYS A 3 -26.86 -46.98 -12.81
N PHE A 4 -26.78 -47.46 -11.57
CA PHE A 4 -26.82 -46.61 -10.37
C PHE A 4 -25.45 -46.01 -10.06
N LEU A 5 -24.36 -46.71 -10.43
CA LEU A 5 -22.99 -46.22 -10.27
C LEU A 5 -22.67 -45.02 -11.19
N TYR A 6 -23.21 -45.01 -12.43
CA TYR A 6 -23.02 -43.89 -13.35
C TYR A 6 -23.76 -42.61 -12.89
N PHE A 7 -24.87 -42.74 -12.15
CA PHE A 7 -25.62 -41.59 -11.64
C PHE A 7 -24.90 -40.91 -10.46
N ILE A 8 -24.22 -41.69 -9.61
CA ILE A 8 -23.40 -41.18 -8.50
C ILE A 8 -22.09 -40.55 -9.00
N LEU A 9 -21.53 -41.04 -10.11
CA LEU A 9 -20.37 -40.43 -10.76
C LEU A 9 -20.70 -39.10 -11.46
N PHE A 10 -21.91 -38.93 -12.02
CA PHE A 10 -22.31 -37.66 -12.62
C PHE A 10 -22.59 -36.56 -11.59
N ILE A 11 -23.09 -36.88 -10.39
CA ILE A 11 -23.32 -35.86 -9.34
C ILE A 11 -22.00 -35.30 -8.80
N ASN A 12 -20.91 -36.08 -8.76
CA ASN A 12 -19.61 -35.60 -8.28
C ASN A 12 -18.80 -34.80 -9.33
N ILE A 13 -19.18 -34.85 -10.61
CA ILE A 13 -18.49 -34.09 -11.67
C ILE A 13 -19.13 -32.69 -11.87
N VAL A 14 -20.29 -32.41 -11.26
CA VAL A 14 -21.00 -31.12 -11.41
C VAL A 14 -20.66 -30.12 -10.28
N PHE A 15 -19.85 -30.49 -9.28
CA PHE A 15 -19.50 -29.60 -8.15
C PHE A 15 -18.04 -29.13 -8.10
N SER A 16 -17.31 -29.18 -9.21
CA SER A 16 -16.03 -28.47 -9.34
C SER A 16 -16.15 -27.38 -10.40
N GLN A 17 -17.08 -26.45 -10.16
CA GLN A 17 -16.99 -25.13 -10.78
C GLN A 17 -16.66 -24.16 -9.65
N VAL A 18 -15.49 -23.53 -9.79
CA VAL A 18 -15.07 -22.45 -8.90
C VAL A 18 -16.15 -21.37 -8.91
N ARG A 19 -16.75 -21.09 -7.75
CA ARG A 19 -17.80 -20.07 -7.63
C ARG A 19 -17.20 -18.74 -7.20
N ILE A 20 -17.80 -17.64 -7.68
CA ILE A 20 -17.59 -16.32 -7.06
C ILE A 20 -17.91 -16.46 -5.57
N GLY A 21 -16.95 -16.10 -4.71
CA GLY A 21 -17.02 -16.27 -3.25
C GLY A 21 -16.28 -17.48 -2.66
N GLU A 22 -15.63 -18.33 -3.47
CA GLU A 22 -14.75 -19.40 -2.96
C GLU A 22 -13.32 -18.92 -2.65
N PHE A 23 -12.93 -17.75 -3.19
CA PHE A 23 -11.71 -17.05 -2.79
C PHE A 23 -12.08 -15.90 -1.85
N GLN A 24 -11.24 -15.72 -0.85
CA GLN A 24 -11.28 -14.55 0.03
C GLN A 24 -9.91 -13.89 -0.01
N SER A 25 -9.95 -12.59 -0.22
CA SER A 25 -8.79 -11.72 -0.19
C SER A 25 -8.48 -11.36 1.25
N ILE A 26 -7.19 -11.43 1.61
CA ILE A 26 -6.70 -10.89 2.88
C ILE A 26 -6.11 -9.53 2.54
N SER A 27 -6.74 -8.48 3.07
CA SER A 27 -6.46 -7.11 2.66
C SER A 27 -6.35 -6.18 3.85
N SER A 28 -5.51 -5.16 3.69
CA SER A 28 -5.43 -4.03 4.60
C SER A 28 -6.12 -2.81 4.00
N PHE A 29 -6.87 -2.10 4.84
CA PHE A 29 -7.59 -0.87 4.54
C PHE A 29 -7.05 0.31 5.36
N VAL A 30 -5.90 0.12 6.03
CA VAL A 30 -5.29 1.09 6.94
C VAL A 30 -4.83 2.36 6.20
N ASN A 31 -4.29 2.24 4.98
CA ASN A 31 -3.85 3.40 4.21
C ASN A 31 -4.98 3.98 3.37
N ILE A 32 -5.58 5.08 3.85
CA ILE A 32 -6.69 5.77 3.18
C ILE A 32 -6.19 6.69 2.07
N LYS A 33 -6.82 6.62 0.90
CA LYS A 33 -6.50 7.46 -0.27
C LYS A 33 -7.42 8.67 -0.43
N ASP A 34 -8.68 8.52 -0.05
CA ASP A 34 -9.74 9.51 -0.25
C ASP A 34 -10.87 9.17 0.71
N ILE A 35 -11.58 10.20 1.16
CA ILE A 35 -12.79 10.04 1.96
C ILE A 35 -13.95 10.79 1.32
N ASN A 36 -15.16 10.33 1.58
CA ASN A 36 -16.36 11.02 1.12
C ASN A 36 -17.51 10.79 2.10
N LEU A 37 -18.47 11.70 2.12
CA LEU A 37 -19.60 11.63 3.01
C LEU A 37 -20.84 11.10 2.28
N SER A 38 -21.50 10.13 2.91
CA SER A 38 -22.84 9.67 2.55
C SER A 38 -23.83 10.13 3.62
N ASN A 39 -25.13 10.04 3.35
CA ASN A 39 -26.17 10.44 4.30
C ASN A 39 -26.09 9.70 5.64
N ASP A 40 -25.68 8.43 5.61
CA ASP A 40 -25.70 7.54 6.78
C ASP A 40 -24.32 6.96 7.16
N ALA A 41 -23.28 7.27 6.39
CA ALA A 41 -21.95 6.70 6.58
C ALA A 41 -20.83 7.64 6.10
N ILE A 42 -19.64 7.40 6.64
CA ILE A 42 -18.39 7.96 6.13
C ILE A 42 -17.76 6.90 5.25
N LEU A 43 -17.42 7.26 4.03
CA LEU A 43 -16.77 6.38 3.07
C LEU A 43 -15.29 6.67 3.03
N TYR A 44 -14.48 5.63 2.95
CA TYR A 44 -13.08 5.79 2.62
C TYR A 44 -12.59 4.68 1.70
N VAL A 45 -11.68 5.03 0.81
CA VAL A 45 -11.03 4.07 -0.10
C VAL A 45 -9.60 3.79 0.31
N SER A 46 -9.20 2.55 0.10
CA SER A 46 -7.81 2.10 0.12
C SER A 46 -7.49 1.40 -1.20
N ASN A 47 -6.22 1.00 -1.38
CA ASN A 47 -5.83 0.21 -2.55
C ASN A 47 -6.58 -1.14 -2.68
N SER A 48 -7.17 -1.66 -1.59
CA SER A 48 -7.77 -2.99 -1.53
C SER A 48 -9.29 -3.01 -1.73
N GLY A 49 -9.95 -1.86 -1.63
CA GLY A 49 -11.39 -1.74 -1.54
C GLY A 49 -11.80 -0.49 -0.77
N PHE A 50 -13.10 -0.30 -0.58
CA PHE A 50 -13.63 0.81 0.22
C PHE A 50 -14.34 0.29 1.46
N VAL A 51 -14.50 1.17 2.45
CA VAL A 51 -15.16 0.86 3.71
C VAL A 51 -16.22 1.92 3.98
N GLU A 52 -17.39 1.46 4.39
CA GLU A 52 -18.47 2.29 4.93
C GLU A 52 -18.38 2.26 6.46
N TYR A 53 -18.08 3.39 7.07
CA TYR A 53 -18.10 3.55 8.52
C TYR A 53 -19.42 4.20 8.95
N LYS A 54 -20.24 3.45 9.68
CA LYS A 54 -21.52 3.91 10.22
C LYS A 54 -21.34 4.40 11.64
N ASN A 55 -21.13 5.71 11.79
CA ASN A 55 -20.81 6.32 13.07
C ASN A 55 -21.84 6.04 14.19
N LYS A 56 -23.14 5.94 13.87
CA LYS A 56 -24.19 5.61 14.85
C LYS A 56 -24.11 4.18 15.37
N GLU A 57 -23.73 3.25 14.49
CA GLU A 57 -23.64 1.82 14.79
C GLU A 57 -22.23 1.43 15.27
N GLN A 58 -21.25 2.33 15.11
CA GLN A 58 -19.83 2.07 15.37
C GLN A 58 -19.36 0.81 14.62
N SER A 59 -19.75 0.70 13.36
CA SER A 59 -19.51 -0.48 12.53
C SER A 59 -18.86 -0.15 11.20
N PHE A 60 -18.07 -1.10 10.70
CA PHE A 60 -17.38 -1.02 9.42
C PHE A 60 -17.92 -2.09 8.47
N ASP A 61 -18.44 -1.67 7.32
CA ASP A 61 -18.81 -2.56 6.23
C ASP A 61 -17.75 -2.47 5.13
N ILE A 62 -17.13 -3.60 4.80
CA ILE A 62 -16.02 -3.68 3.83
C ILE A 62 -16.54 -4.15 2.49
N ILE A 63 -16.19 -3.41 1.44
CA ILE A 63 -16.53 -3.75 0.05
C ILE A 63 -15.22 -3.82 -0.77
N SER A 64 -14.90 -5.02 -1.25
CA SER A 64 -13.75 -5.31 -2.10
C SER A 64 -14.16 -6.12 -3.34
N ILE A 65 -13.18 -6.64 -4.08
CA ILE A 65 -13.42 -7.58 -5.19
C ILE A 65 -14.21 -8.80 -4.73
N ASP A 66 -14.04 -9.24 -3.47
CA ASP A 66 -14.76 -10.37 -2.91
C ASP A 66 -16.28 -10.10 -2.80
N GLN A 67 -16.66 -8.82 -2.65
CA GLN A 67 -18.05 -8.36 -2.63
C GLN A 67 -18.55 -7.94 -4.01
N GLY A 68 -17.73 -8.09 -5.06
CA GLY A 68 -18.13 -7.87 -6.46
C GLY A 68 -17.65 -6.58 -7.09
N LEU A 69 -16.69 -5.86 -6.48
CA LEU A 69 -15.99 -4.79 -7.19
C LEU A 69 -15.22 -5.34 -8.40
N ALA A 70 -15.19 -4.56 -9.48
CA ALA A 70 -14.50 -4.93 -10.71
C ALA A 70 -13.00 -4.61 -10.65
N TYR A 71 -12.63 -3.53 -9.97
CA TYR A 71 -11.26 -3.05 -9.88
C TYR A 71 -10.76 -2.97 -8.42
N ASN A 72 -9.45 -3.10 -8.26
CA ASN A 72 -8.67 -2.74 -7.07
C ASN A 72 -7.83 -1.48 -7.36
N GLU A 73 -6.87 -1.16 -6.48
CA GLU A 73 -6.03 0.04 -6.59
C GLU A 73 -6.88 1.32 -6.62
N LEU A 74 -7.88 1.34 -5.73
CA LEU A 74 -8.83 2.44 -5.64
C LEU A 74 -8.13 3.67 -5.05
N ASN A 75 -8.46 4.83 -5.60
CA ASN A 75 -7.79 6.09 -5.25
C ASN A 75 -8.75 7.25 -5.04
N LYS A 76 -10.02 7.14 -5.47
CA LYS A 76 -11.04 8.17 -5.35
C LYS A 76 -12.41 7.58 -5.08
N ILE A 77 -13.22 8.26 -4.28
CA ILE A 77 -14.61 7.89 -4.01
C ILE A 77 -15.50 9.13 -3.92
N HIS A 78 -16.71 9.01 -4.45
CA HIS A 78 -17.68 10.09 -4.45
C HIS A 78 -19.11 9.55 -4.34
N THR A 79 -19.92 10.17 -3.50
CA THR A 79 -21.34 9.86 -3.39
C THR A 79 -22.13 10.77 -4.34
N ASP A 80 -22.79 10.18 -5.33
CA ASP A 80 -23.62 10.96 -6.24
C ASP A 80 -24.97 11.36 -5.65
N ILE A 81 -25.69 12.26 -6.35
CA ILE A 81 -27.02 12.73 -5.92
C ILE A 81 -28.07 11.61 -5.80
N ASN A 82 -27.86 10.47 -6.45
CA ASN A 82 -28.74 9.29 -6.38
C ASN A 82 -28.33 8.33 -5.23
N GLY A 83 -27.27 8.65 -4.49
CA GLY A 83 -26.72 7.85 -3.41
C GLY A 83 -25.90 6.64 -3.87
N ASN A 84 -25.47 6.58 -5.14
CA ASN A 84 -24.51 5.57 -5.60
C ASN A 84 -23.09 6.06 -5.36
N TYR A 85 -22.16 5.12 -5.18
CA TYR A 85 -20.76 5.45 -4.98
C TYR A 85 -20.00 5.30 -6.29
N TRP A 86 -19.36 6.38 -6.70
CA TRP A 86 -18.44 6.44 -7.84
C TRP A 86 -17.04 6.22 -7.32
N ILE A 87 -16.36 5.20 -7.84
CA ILE A 87 -15.05 4.79 -7.37
C ILE A 87 -14.07 4.83 -8.54
N GLY A 88 -12.96 5.53 -8.33
CA GLY A 88 -11.84 5.64 -9.25
C GLY A 88 -10.76 4.61 -8.97
N SER A 89 -10.14 4.11 -10.04
CA SER A 89 -8.94 3.26 -10.01
C SER A 89 -8.02 3.62 -11.17
N ASN A 90 -6.79 3.13 -11.15
CA ASN A 90 -5.85 3.24 -12.28
C ASN A 90 -6.21 2.29 -13.46
N LYS A 91 -7.37 1.62 -13.41
CA LYS A 91 -7.86 0.74 -14.48
C LYS A 91 -9.15 1.27 -15.12
N GLY A 92 -9.89 2.11 -14.40
CA GLY A 92 -11.20 2.58 -14.83
C GLY A 92 -12.03 3.15 -13.68
N ILE A 93 -13.28 3.43 -14.00
CA ILE A 93 -14.29 3.94 -13.05
C ILE A 93 -15.34 2.85 -12.84
N GLN A 94 -15.80 2.68 -11.60
CA GLN A 94 -16.86 1.75 -11.26
C GLN A 94 -17.90 2.41 -10.37
N VAL A 95 -19.16 1.97 -10.47
CA VAL A 95 -20.29 2.53 -9.72
C VAL A 95 -20.92 1.44 -8.87
N TRP A 96 -20.95 1.66 -7.57
CA TRP A 96 -21.57 0.76 -6.60
C TRP A 96 -22.97 1.26 -6.22
N SER A 97 -23.97 0.40 -6.35
CA SER A 97 -25.32 0.69 -5.87
C SER A 97 -25.44 0.31 -4.40
N VAL A 98 -25.66 1.31 -3.55
CA VAL A 98 -25.87 1.12 -2.11
C VAL A 98 -27.17 0.37 -1.83
N ASN A 99 -28.25 0.74 -2.53
CA ASN A 99 -29.56 0.13 -2.37
C ASN A 99 -29.57 -1.36 -2.75
N GLU A 100 -28.88 -1.70 -3.83
CA GLU A 100 -28.82 -3.08 -4.34
C GLU A 100 -27.64 -3.88 -3.77
N LYS A 101 -26.70 -3.22 -3.08
CA LYS A 101 -25.44 -3.76 -2.56
C LYS A 101 -24.67 -4.57 -3.61
N LYS A 102 -24.53 -3.99 -4.80
CA LYS A 102 -23.81 -4.61 -5.92
C LYS A 102 -23.21 -3.57 -6.85
N LEU A 103 -22.26 -4.02 -7.66
CA LEU A 103 -21.74 -3.25 -8.78
C LEU A 103 -22.88 -2.93 -9.76
N LYS A 104 -23.13 -1.64 -9.97
CA LYS A 104 -24.14 -1.13 -10.89
C LYS A 104 -23.59 -1.06 -12.31
N GLU A 105 -22.42 -0.44 -12.48
CA GLU A 105 -21.76 -0.28 -13.76
C GLU A 105 -20.23 -0.24 -13.62
N LYS A 106 -19.52 -0.52 -14.70
CA LYS A 106 -18.06 -0.33 -14.81
C LYS A 106 -17.67 0.22 -16.17
N PHE A 107 -16.65 1.06 -16.18
CA PHE A 107 -16.10 1.68 -17.37
C PHE A 107 -14.59 1.37 -17.43
N ASP A 108 -14.21 0.45 -18.31
CA ASP A 108 -12.82 0.13 -18.63
C ASP A 108 -12.29 1.25 -19.57
N LEU A 109 -11.56 2.23 -19.03
CA LEU A 109 -11.20 3.48 -19.75
C LEU A 109 -9.68 3.74 -19.83
N ASP A 110 -8.84 2.75 -19.52
CA ASP A 110 -7.37 2.86 -19.51
C ASP A 110 -6.87 4.13 -18.78
N ILE A 111 -7.51 4.44 -17.64
CA ILE A 111 -7.25 5.66 -16.87
C ILE A 111 -5.87 5.59 -16.24
N GLU A 112 -4.98 6.53 -16.58
CA GLU A 112 -3.67 6.63 -15.95
C GLU A 112 -3.79 7.15 -14.51
N GLN A 113 -4.62 8.18 -14.32
CA GLN A 113 -4.85 8.84 -13.03
C GLN A 113 -6.26 9.45 -12.99
N ILE A 114 -6.86 9.49 -11.81
CA ILE A 114 -8.11 10.17 -11.53
C ILE A 114 -7.95 11.00 -10.26
N SER A 115 -8.47 12.22 -10.27
CA SER A 115 -8.25 13.18 -9.17
C SER A 115 -9.52 13.63 -8.47
N GLY A 116 -10.70 13.39 -9.03
CA GLY A 116 -11.95 13.71 -8.36
C GLY A 116 -13.17 13.41 -9.22
N PHE A 117 -14.33 13.49 -8.57
CA PHE A 117 -15.64 13.44 -9.18
C PHE A 117 -16.49 14.60 -8.65
N ILE A 118 -17.46 15.04 -9.44
CA ILE A 118 -18.48 16.02 -9.03
C ILE A 118 -19.82 15.72 -9.69
N ASP A 119 -20.91 16.04 -9.00
CA ASP A 119 -22.24 16.19 -9.59
C ASP A 119 -22.41 17.59 -10.17
N TYR A 120 -22.92 17.67 -11.41
CA TYR A 120 -23.29 18.93 -12.03
C TYR A 120 -24.50 18.74 -12.95
N ASN A 121 -25.61 19.43 -12.68
CA ASN A 121 -26.84 19.39 -13.51
C ASN A 121 -27.30 17.96 -13.88
N ASN A 122 -27.37 17.04 -12.90
CA ASN A 122 -27.71 15.62 -13.06
C ASN A 122 -26.73 14.81 -13.94
N LEU A 123 -25.54 15.34 -14.19
CA LEU A 123 -24.41 14.65 -14.79
C LEU A 123 -23.33 14.43 -13.74
N ILE A 124 -22.47 13.46 -14.00
CA ILE A 124 -21.26 13.23 -13.21
C ILE A 124 -20.07 13.58 -14.08
N TYR A 125 -19.16 14.39 -13.55
CA TYR A 125 -17.87 14.65 -14.17
C TYR A 125 -16.77 14.01 -13.35
N ALA A 126 -15.83 13.34 -14.02
CA ALA A 126 -14.62 12.82 -13.40
C ALA A 126 -13.39 13.52 -14.01
N SER A 127 -12.47 14.01 -13.17
CA SER A 127 -11.20 14.54 -13.67
C SER A 127 -10.18 13.41 -13.78
N ALA A 128 -9.73 13.15 -15.01
CA ALA A 128 -8.88 12.00 -15.30
C ALA A 128 -7.80 12.32 -16.34
N LYS A 129 -6.76 11.50 -16.31
CA LYS A 129 -5.67 11.49 -17.29
C LYS A 129 -5.79 10.26 -18.18
N LEU A 130 -5.90 10.48 -19.49
CA LEU A 130 -6.01 9.44 -20.50
C LEU A 130 -5.06 9.78 -21.65
N ASN A 131 -4.28 8.79 -22.09
CA ASN A 131 -3.33 8.93 -23.21
C ASN A 131 -2.38 10.14 -23.05
N GLY A 132 -1.90 10.38 -21.84
CA GLY A 132 -1.01 11.49 -21.51
C GLY A 132 -1.68 12.84 -21.31
N GLU A 133 -2.98 13.00 -21.61
CA GLU A 133 -3.70 14.28 -21.49
C GLU A 133 -4.69 14.29 -20.31
N TRP A 134 -4.79 15.44 -19.64
CA TRP A 134 -5.77 15.67 -18.58
C TRP A 134 -7.05 16.29 -19.13
N GLY A 135 -8.18 15.92 -18.54
CA GLY A 135 -9.49 16.43 -18.92
C GLY A 135 -10.61 16.01 -17.98
N LEU A 136 -11.85 16.25 -18.44
CA LEU A 136 -13.06 15.81 -17.75
C LEU A 136 -13.76 14.72 -18.57
N ILE A 137 -14.07 13.60 -17.92
CA ILE A 137 -14.99 12.59 -18.45
C ILE A 137 -16.40 12.96 -18.01
N GLU A 138 -17.35 12.92 -18.95
CA GLU A 138 -18.76 13.18 -18.67
C GLU A 138 -19.58 11.88 -18.66
N PHE A 139 -20.40 11.71 -17.63
CA PHE A 139 -21.37 10.62 -17.51
C PHE A 139 -22.79 11.15 -17.34
N LYS A 140 -23.75 10.41 -17.89
CA LYS A 140 -25.17 10.76 -17.84
C LYS A 140 -26.05 9.58 -17.42
N TYR A 141 -27.02 9.88 -16.57
CA TYR A 141 -28.13 8.99 -16.27
C TYR A 141 -29.23 9.04 -17.34
N ILE A 142 -29.64 7.88 -17.85
CA ILE A 142 -30.82 7.70 -18.71
C ILE A 142 -31.53 6.42 -18.26
N ASP A 143 -32.78 6.52 -17.81
CA ASP A 143 -33.59 5.38 -17.34
C ASP A 143 -32.85 4.48 -16.34
N ASP A 144 -32.23 5.10 -15.32
CA ASP A 144 -31.43 4.47 -14.26
C ASP A 144 -30.11 3.80 -14.71
N LYS A 145 -29.79 3.88 -16.01
CA LYS A 145 -28.50 3.44 -16.57
C LYS A 145 -27.53 4.60 -16.71
N ILE A 146 -26.24 4.27 -16.61
CA ILE A 146 -25.15 5.23 -16.64
C ILE A 146 -24.42 5.10 -17.98
N TYR A 147 -24.29 6.20 -18.70
CA TYR A 147 -23.63 6.25 -19.99
C TYR A 147 -22.40 7.15 -19.90
N TYR A 148 -21.25 6.62 -20.29
CA TYR A 148 -20.10 7.42 -20.71
C TYR A 148 -20.51 8.24 -21.94
N ARG A 149 -20.30 9.56 -21.90
CA ARG A 149 -20.63 10.45 -23.01
C ARG A 149 -19.41 10.82 -23.82
N ASP A 150 -18.43 11.44 -23.19
CA ASP A 150 -17.23 11.93 -23.86
C ASP A 150 -16.10 12.20 -22.85
N PHE A 151 -14.89 12.42 -23.36
CA PHE A 151 -13.73 12.91 -22.63
C PHE A 151 -13.24 14.23 -23.23
N TYR A 152 -13.36 15.30 -22.46
CA TYR A 152 -12.98 16.64 -22.88
C TYR A 152 -11.58 16.98 -22.33
N SER A 153 -10.54 16.74 -23.14
CA SER A 153 -9.16 17.04 -22.78
C SER A 153 -8.72 18.45 -23.16
N ARG A 154 -7.64 18.91 -22.51
CA ARG A 154 -6.95 20.16 -22.85
C ARG A 154 -5.44 19.96 -22.72
N SER A 155 -4.72 20.17 -23.81
CA SER A 155 -3.26 19.99 -23.85
C SER A 155 -2.49 20.99 -22.98
N ASP A 156 -3.11 22.11 -22.60
CA ASP A 156 -2.50 23.12 -21.72
C ASP A 156 -2.69 22.81 -20.22
N ILE A 157 -3.44 21.75 -19.88
CA ILE A 157 -3.60 21.25 -18.51
C ILE A 157 -2.52 20.19 -18.24
N SER A 158 -1.55 20.52 -17.40
CA SER A 158 -0.46 19.61 -17.02
C SER A 158 -0.86 18.57 -15.98
N ASN A 159 -1.75 18.94 -15.06
CA ASN A 159 -2.40 18.03 -14.12
C ASN A 159 -3.74 18.58 -13.66
N ILE A 160 -4.57 17.75 -13.04
CA ILE A 160 -5.72 18.20 -12.27
C ILE A 160 -5.57 17.64 -10.87
N SER A 161 -5.40 18.49 -9.87
CA SER A 161 -5.27 18.04 -8.47
C SER A 161 -6.60 18.04 -7.71
N SER A 162 -7.54 18.88 -8.11
CA SER A 162 -8.87 18.99 -7.49
C SER A 162 -9.88 19.56 -8.48
N ILE A 163 -11.16 19.19 -8.29
CA ILE A 163 -12.31 19.74 -9.00
C ILE A 163 -13.42 20.06 -8.01
N THR A 164 -14.17 21.15 -8.24
CA THR A 164 -15.36 21.48 -7.45
C THR A 164 -16.40 22.20 -8.29
N VAL A 165 -17.61 22.30 -7.76
CA VAL A 165 -18.69 23.14 -8.30
C VAL A 165 -18.91 24.32 -7.36
N PHE A 166 -18.94 25.52 -7.93
CA PHE A 166 -19.33 26.71 -7.21
C PHE A 166 -20.24 27.58 -8.08
N ASN A 167 -21.42 27.92 -7.54
CA ASN A 167 -22.55 28.48 -8.31
C ASN A 167 -22.94 27.56 -9.47
N ASP A 168 -22.81 28.04 -10.72
CA ASP A 168 -23.16 27.31 -11.94
C ASP A 168 -21.92 26.87 -12.74
N ASP A 169 -20.71 27.02 -12.19
CA ASP A 169 -19.47 26.76 -12.90
C ASP A 169 -18.69 25.62 -12.23
N ILE A 170 -18.01 24.81 -13.06
CA ILE A 170 -17.02 23.84 -12.60
C ILE A 170 -15.69 24.57 -12.48
N TYR A 171 -14.96 24.28 -11.41
CA TYR A 171 -13.62 24.79 -11.16
C TYR A 171 -12.62 23.63 -11.18
N ILE A 172 -11.55 23.78 -11.95
CA ILE A 172 -10.45 22.82 -12.08
C ILE A 172 -9.20 23.47 -11.52
N LEU A 173 -8.54 22.78 -10.58
CA LEU A 173 -7.19 23.15 -10.13
C LEU A 173 -6.15 22.40 -10.94
N SER A 174 -5.34 23.15 -11.71
CA SER A 174 -4.26 22.61 -12.54
C SER A 174 -2.92 23.25 -12.18
N SER A 175 -2.09 22.50 -11.45
CA SER A 175 -0.69 22.73 -10.99
C SER A 175 -0.39 24.04 -10.29
N LYS A 176 -0.92 25.17 -10.78
CA LYS A 176 -0.66 26.56 -10.38
C LYS A 176 -1.79 27.53 -10.76
N ARG A 177 -2.86 27.05 -11.42
CA ARG A 177 -3.94 27.89 -11.95
C ARG A 177 -5.29 27.24 -11.75
N ILE A 178 -6.31 28.08 -11.67
CA ILE A 178 -7.71 27.66 -11.75
C ILE A 178 -8.20 27.86 -13.18
N LEU A 179 -8.96 26.90 -13.68
CA LEU A 179 -9.81 27.07 -14.87
C LEU A 179 -11.25 26.93 -14.42
N SER A 180 -12.13 27.78 -14.93
CA SER A 180 -13.55 27.73 -14.61
C SER A 180 -14.42 28.01 -15.81
N GLY A 181 -15.57 27.33 -15.85
CA GLY A 181 -16.60 27.58 -16.82
C GLY A 181 -17.81 26.66 -16.64
N ASN A 182 -18.84 26.92 -17.44
CA ASN A 182 -20.10 26.21 -17.38
C ASN A 182 -20.18 25.22 -18.56
N PRO A 183 -20.10 23.90 -18.33
CA PRO A 183 -20.11 22.92 -19.42
C PRO A 183 -21.43 22.89 -20.20
N ALA A 184 -22.53 23.41 -19.65
CA ALA A 184 -23.80 23.52 -20.36
C ALA A 184 -23.87 24.76 -21.28
N LYS A 185 -22.98 25.75 -21.11
CA LYS A 185 -22.92 26.97 -21.92
C LYS A 185 -21.79 26.94 -22.95
N GLU A 186 -20.64 26.41 -22.58
CA GLU A 186 -19.45 26.42 -23.43
C GLU A 186 -18.55 25.21 -23.23
N HIS A 187 -17.82 24.84 -24.30
CA HIS A 187 -16.84 23.77 -24.26
C HIS A 187 -15.66 24.11 -23.34
N ILE A 188 -15.06 23.10 -22.69
CA ILE A 188 -13.95 23.27 -21.74
C ILE A 188 -12.76 24.07 -22.31
N SER A 189 -12.56 24.02 -23.63
CA SER A 189 -11.52 24.78 -24.34
C SER A 189 -11.65 26.31 -24.20
N TYR A 190 -12.85 26.81 -23.86
CA TYR A 190 -13.10 28.23 -23.65
C TYR A 190 -13.00 28.66 -22.19
N TRP A 191 -12.84 27.73 -21.25
CA TRP A 191 -12.75 28.04 -19.83
C TRP A 191 -11.48 28.85 -19.54
N THR A 192 -11.64 29.86 -18.70
CA THR A 192 -10.60 30.85 -18.38
C THR A 192 -10.26 30.85 -16.90
N ASN A 193 -9.17 31.52 -16.54
CA ASN A 193 -8.82 31.70 -15.13
C ASN A 193 -9.73 32.76 -14.51
N PRO A 194 -10.59 32.40 -13.53
CA PRO A 194 -11.47 33.36 -12.87
C PRO A 194 -10.71 34.34 -11.95
N MET A 195 -9.43 34.06 -11.65
CA MET A 195 -8.57 34.87 -10.78
C MET A 195 -7.22 35.15 -11.47
N PRO A 196 -7.19 35.95 -12.55
CA PRO A 196 -6.00 36.15 -13.37
C PRO A 196 -4.87 36.89 -12.66
N ASP A 197 -5.20 37.69 -11.64
CA ASP A 197 -4.25 38.49 -10.86
C ASP A 197 -3.53 37.68 -9.77
N LEU A 198 -3.91 36.41 -9.57
CA LEU A 198 -3.28 35.54 -8.58
C LEU A 198 -1.95 35.00 -9.14
N SER A 199 -0.84 35.46 -8.58
CA SER A 199 0.52 35.05 -8.99
C SER A 199 1.04 33.80 -8.27
N ASP A 200 0.50 33.51 -7.08
CA ASP A 200 0.98 32.44 -6.23
C ASP A 200 0.47 31.06 -6.67
N ASP A 201 1.28 30.04 -6.42
CA ASP A 201 0.87 28.65 -6.64
C ASP A 201 -0.31 28.31 -5.73
N ILE A 202 -1.34 27.72 -6.33
CA ILE A 202 -2.58 27.29 -5.67
C ILE A 202 -2.41 25.84 -5.21
N ILE A 203 -2.69 25.61 -3.93
CA ILE A 203 -2.54 24.31 -3.27
C ILE A 203 -3.85 23.52 -3.36
N ASP A 204 -4.96 24.17 -2.99
CA ASP A 204 -6.27 23.53 -2.88
C ASP A 204 -7.40 24.58 -2.91
N PHE A 205 -8.63 24.11 -3.08
CA PHE A 205 -9.82 24.92 -2.87
C PHE A 205 -10.91 24.14 -2.13
N SER A 206 -11.82 24.86 -1.50
CA SER A 206 -13.05 24.30 -0.95
C SER A 206 -14.18 25.31 -1.07
N SER A 207 -15.38 24.83 -1.37
CA SER A 207 -16.55 25.68 -1.62
C SER A 207 -17.68 25.36 -0.67
N ASN A 208 -18.41 26.41 -0.29
CA ASN A 208 -19.73 26.30 0.30
C ASN A 208 -20.75 27.03 -0.59
N LYS A 209 -21.99 27.16 -0.10
CA LYS A 209 -23.08 27.82 -0.85
C LYS A 209 -22.79 29.26 -1.25
N ASN A 210 -21.96 29.97 -0.51
CA ASN A 210 -21.76 31.42 -0.64
C ASN A 210 -20.36 31.80 -1.15
N SER A 211 -19.38 30.93 -0.96
CA SER A 211 -17.99 31.25 -1.23
C SER A 211 -17.16 30.05 -1.64
N LEU A 212 -16.21 30.31 -2.54
CA LEU A 212 -15.09 29.43 -2.87
C LEU A 212 -13.84 29.99 -2.19
N PHE A 213 -13.22 29.18 -1.33
CA PHE A 213 -11.92 29.48 -0.72
C PHE A 213 -10.82 28.87 -1.58
N VAL A 214 -9.82 29.68 -1.92
CA VAL A 214 -8.66 29.30 -2.73
C VAL A 214 -7.41 29.48 -1.88
N LEU A 215 -6.75 28.38 -1.57
CA LEU A 215 -5.51 28.35 -0.78
C LEU A 215 -4.30 28.46 -1.71
N THR A 216 -3.40 29.39 -1.40
CA THR A 216 -2.08 29.50 -2.01
C THR A 216 -0.97 29.27 -0.99
N ASN A 217 0.28 29.24 -1.45
CA ASN A 217 1.45 29.14 -0.58
C ASN A 217 1.56 30.27 0.47
N THR A 218 0.92 31.42 0.26
CA THR A 218 1.09 32.60 1.14
C THR A 218 -0.21 33.21 1.64
N ALA A 219 -1.36 32.85 1.05
CA ALA A 219 -2.65 33.45 1.34
C ALA A 219 -3.81 32.47 1.15
N VAL A 220 -4.97 32.83 1.72
CA VAL A 220 -6.26 32.24 1.36
C VAL A 220 -7.13 33.35 0.81
N HIS A 221 -7.68 33.15 -0.38
CA HIS A 221 -8.59 34.06 -1.04
C HIS A 221 -10.01 33.51 -0.96
N GLN A 222 -11.00 34.39 -0.84
CA GLN A 222 -12.42 34.05 -0.81
C GLN A 222 -13.10 34.70 -2.00
N LEU A 223 -13.59 33.88 -2.94
CA LEU A 223 -14.39 34.30 -4.07
C LEU A 223 -15.88 34.16 -3.71
N PHE A 224 -16.63 35.25 -3.79
CA PHE A 224 -18.07 35.27 -3.50
C PHE A 224 -18.91 35.04 -4.76
N SER A 225 -20.20 34.73 -4.59
CA SER A 225 -21.14 34.51 -5.71
C SER A 225 -21.33 35.74 -6.61
N ASP A 226 -21.09 36.95 -6.10
CA ASP A 226 -21.11 38.20 -6.89
C ASP A 226 -19.80 38.44 -7.66
N LYS A 227 -18.87 37.48 -7.62
CA LYS A 227 -17.52 37.51 -8.19
C LYS A 227 -16.55 38.48 -7.52
N SER A 228 -16.90 39.05 -6.37
CA SER A 228 -15.93 39.78 -5.56
C SER A 228 -14.93 38.80 -4.92
N ILE A 229 -13.69 39.28 -4.73
CA ILE A 229 -12.60 38.50 -4.13
C ILE A 229 -12.09 39.26 -2.91
N GLU A 230 -12.04 38.60 -1.77
CA GLU A 230 -11.38 39.10 -0.56
C GLU A 230 -10.20 38.23 -0.16
N VAL A 231 -9.22 38.83 0.51
CA VAL A 231 -8.12 38.10 1.16
C VAL A 231 -8.58 37.71 2.56
N PHE A 232 -8.71 36.41 2.81
CA PHE A 232 -9.14 35.86 4.10
C PHE A 232 -8.00 35.83 5.12
N ILE A 233 -6.79 35.49 4.66
CA ILE A 233 -5.51 35.58 5.38
C ILE A 233 -4.39 35.76 4.35
N ASN A 234 -3.33 36.48 4.70
CA ASN A 234 -2.12 36.62 3.88
C ASN A 234 -0.84 36.59 4.72
N ASN A 235 0.31 36.56 4.02
CA ASN A 235 1.65 36.67 4.60
C ASN A 235 1.95 35.61 5.66
N ASN A 236 1.40 34.41 5.51
CA ASN A 236 1.67 33.30 6.41
C ASN A 236 2.42 32.19 5.66
N SER A 237 3.72 32.09 5.90
CA SER A 237 4.60 31.10 5.26
C SER A 237 4.26 29.65 5.63
N SER A 238 3.49 29.43 6.70
CA SER A 238 3.08 28.07 7.09
C SER A 238 1.97 27.53 6.20
N LEU A 239 1.27 28.38 5.43
CA LEU A 239 0.22 27.96 4.49
C LEU A 239 0.77 27.06 3.38
N GLY A 240 2.03 27.26 2.96
CA GLY A 240 2.70 26.38 1.99
C GLY A 240 2.87 24.93 2.43
N SER A 241 2.70 24.61 3.73
CA SER A 241 2.73 23.24 4.23
C SER A 241 1.36 22.55 4.24
N ILE A 242 0.29 23.29 4.00
CA ILE A 242 -1.07 22.74 3.95
C ILE A 242 -1.22 21.93 2.66
N LYS A 243 -1.95 20.81 2.76
CA LYS A 243 -2.31 19.93 1.65
C LYS A 243 -3.75 20.13 1.18
N ARG A 244 -4.67 20.27 2.14
CA ARG A 244 -6.11 20.31 1.89
C ARG A 244 -6.83 21.23 2.86
N ILE A 245 -7.95 21.79 2.41
CA ILE A 245 -8.85 22.61 3.22
C ILE A 245 -10.29 22.09 3.17
N SER A 246 -11.02 22.25 4.28
CA SER A 246 -12.44 21.89 4.38
C SER A 246 -13.19 22.89 5.25
N ILE A 247 -14.51 23.00 5.08
CA ILE A 247 -15.32 24.05 5.71
C ILE A 247 -16.34 23.44 6.66
N LEU A 248 -16.13 23.62 7.96
CA LEU A 248 -17.05 23.19 9.03
C LEU A 248 -17.63 24.41 9.73
N ASP A 249 -18.96 24.55 9.74
CA ASP A 249 -19.68 25.65 10.42
C ASP A 249 -19.12 27.05 10.09
N ASN A 250 -18.89 27.32 8.80
CA ASN A 250 -18.27 28.56 8.28
C ASN A 250 -16.83 28.83 8.78
N ASN A 251 -16.19 27.88 9.46
CA ASN A 251 -14.78 27.92 9.79
C ASN A 251 -13.99 27.10 8.78
N LEU A 252 -12.84 27.62 8.40
CA LEU A 252 -11.95 26.94 7.49
C LEU A 252 -10.97 26.08 8.30
N TYR A 253 -10.95 24.79 8.02
CA TYR A 253 -10.00 23.84 8.58
C TYR A 253 -9.06 23.36 7.50
N ALA A 254 -7.88 22.93 7.91
CA ALA A 254 -6.84 22.53 6.99
C ALA A 254 -5.99 21.42 7.58
N ILE A 255 -5.40 20.61 6.71
CA ILE A 255 -4.43 19.57 7.07
C ILE A 255 -3.12 19.79 6.33
N SER A 256 -2.00 19.56 7.01
CA SER A 256 -0.71 19.24 6.39
C SER A 256 -0.48 17.73 6.47
N ASP A 257 0.74 17.26 6.19
CA ASP A 257 1.13 15.87 6.42
C ASP A 257 0.85 15.41 7.85
N SER A 258 1.15 16.22 8.87
CA SER A 258 1.15 15.78 10.27
C SER A 258 0.36 16.66 11.22
N SER A 259 -0.36 17.67 10.71
CA SER A 259 -1.04 18.65 11.56
C SER A 259 -2.42 19.02 11.04
N ILE A 260 -3.31 19.31 12.00
CA ILE A 260 -4.63 19.90 11.75
C ILE A 260 -4.58 21.36 12.17
N PHE A 261 -5.14 22.25 11.35
CA PHE A 261 -5.20 23.67 11.59
C PHE A 261 -6.62 24.21 11.49
N ARG A 262 -6.88 25.29 12.22
CA ARG A 262 -7.99 26.20 11.96
C ARG A 262 -7.46 27.49 11.34
N ILE A 263 -8.03 27.86 10.22
CA ILE A 263 -7.79 29.12 9.52
C ILE A 263 -8.94 30.07 9.88
N SER A 264 -8.62 31.11 10.62
CA SER A 264 -9.51 32.24 10.90
C SER A 264 -9.02 33.47 10.16
N LYS A 265 -9.84 34.53 10.13
CA LYS A 265 -9.44 35.80 9.51
C LYS A 265 -8.12 36.27 10.13
N ASN A 266 -7.08 36.35 9.32
CA ASN A 266 -5.70 36.73 9.70
C ASN A 266 -4.96 35.82 10.71
N GLN A 267 -5.47 34.61 11.03
CA GLN A 267 -4.81 33.72 11.98
C GLN A 267 -4.86 32.25 11.54
N LEU A 268 -3.70 31.58 11.59
CA LEU A 268 -3.57 30.13 11.46
C LEU A 268 -3.26 29.55 12.83
N THR A 269 -4.10 28.64 13.32
CA THR A 269 -3.91 28.00 14.64
C THR A 269 -3.74 26.51 14.45
N SER A 270 -2.62 25.96 14.92
CA SER A 270 -2.42 24.51 15.00
C SER A 270 -3.28 23.94 16.12
N LEU A 271 -4.09 22.94 15.79
CA LEU A 271 -5.00 22.27 16.71
C LEU A 271 -4.47 20.89 17.13
N PHE A 272 -3.78 20.20 16.22
CA PHE A 272 -3.22 18.88 16.44
C PHE A 272 -1.91 18.73 15.68
N LEU A 273 -0.97 17.98 16.25
CA LEU A 273 0.32 17.62 15.64
C LEU A 273 0.73 16.21 16.06
N ASP A 274 0.94 15.35 15.07
CA ASP A 274 1.61 14.07 15.23
C ASP A 274 2.48 13.77 14.01
N SER A 275 3.80 13.86 14.17
CA SER A 275 4.76 13.63 13.09
C SER A 275 4.83 12.18 12.60
N ARG A 276 4.08 11.27 13.23
CA ARG A 276 4.00 9.84 12.90
C ARG A 276 2.73 9.47 12.15
N LEU A 277 1.84 10.44 11.93
CA LEU A 277 0.67 10.32 11.06
C LEU A 277 0.92 11.08 9.76
N ASN A 278 0.38 10.55 8.66
CA ASN A 278 0.26 11.26 7.41
C ASN A 278 -1.21 11.42 7.02
N PHE A 279 -1.72 12.65 7.08
CA PHE A 279 -3.06 12.98 6.60
C PHE A 279 -3.10 13.01 5.07
N THR A 280 -4.06 12.29 4.50
CA THR A 280 -4.24 12.15 3.06
C THR A 280 -5.41 12.96 2.55
N ASP A 281 -6.46 13.11 3.37
CA ASP A 281 -7.69 13.81 2.97
C ASP A 281 -8.49 14.36 4.17
N ILE A 282 -9.37 15.33 3.91
CA ILE A 282 -10.23 15.94 4.93
C ILE A 282 -11.62 16.25 4.38
N GLU A 283 -12.64 15.83 5.11
CA GLU A 283 -14.04 16.13 4.83
C GLU A 283 -14.75 16.63 6.08
N SER A 284 -15.73 17.50 5.90
CA SER A 284 -16.49 18.09 7.00
C SER A 284 -17.97 17.81 6.83
N ASP A 285 -18.58 17.32 7.92
CA ASP A 285 -20.03 17.25 8.02
C ASP A 285 -20.58 18.49 8.76
N LYS A 286 -21.71 18.37 9.47
CA LYS A 286 -22.29 19.48 10.24
C LYS A 286 -21.59 19.74 11.58
N GLU A 287 -20.92 18.76 12.16
CA GLU A 287 -20.36 18.84 13.51
C GLU A 287 -18.92 18.35 13.60
N ASN A 288 -18.45 17.59 12.61
CA ASN A 288 -17.23 16.80 12.70
C ASN A 288 -16.31 17.05 11.51
N LEU A 289 -15.01 16.91 11.77
CA LEU A 289 -14.00 16.73 10.74
C LEU A 289 -13.64 15.25 10.66
N TRP A 290 -13.65 14.72 9.45
CA TRP A 290 -13.23 13.38 9.11
C TRP A 290 -11.94 13.46 8.33
N LEU A 291 -11.01 12.55 8.62
CA LEU A 291 -9.64 12.63 8.15
C LEU A 291 -9.23 11.28 7.56
N GLY A 292 -8.76 11.27 6.32
CA GLY A 292 -8.04 10.14 5.78
C GLY A 292 -6.61 10.14 6.31
N THR A 293 -6.11 9.01 6.79
CA THR A 293 -4.71 8.88 7.23
C THR A 293 -4.05 7.61 6.67
N ASP A 294 -2.74 7.53 6.83
CA ASP A 294 -1.98 6.29 6.62
C ASP A 294 -2.18 5.24 7.74
N HIS A 295 -2.98 5.56 8.76
CA HIS A 295 -3.35 4.72 9.90
C HIS A 295 -4.88 4.70 10.12
N GLY A 296 -5.67 4.67 9.05
CA GLY A 296 -7.12 4.56 9.11
C GLY A 296 -7.87 5.88 9.17
N LEU A 297 -9.13 5.81 9.57
CA LEU A 297 -10.03 6.95 9.60
C LEU A 297 -9.77 7.75 10.88
N GLY A 298 -9.52 9.05 10.74
CA GLY A 298 -9.45 9.97 11.86
C GLY A 298 -10.77 10.72 12.02
N HIS A 299 -11.16 10.95 13.27
CA HIS A 299 -12.26 11.81 13.66
C HIS A 299 -11.70 12.92 14.53
N PHE A 300 -12.02 14.18 14.21
CA PHE A 300 -11.58 15.31 15.01
C PHE A 300 -12.78 16.17 15.43
N ARG A 301 -12.93 16.35 16.74
CA ARG A 301 -14.01 17.13 17.34
C ARG A 301 -13.55 17.76 18.65
N ASP A 302 -13.93 19.01 18.89
CA ASP A 302 -13.73 19.72 20.16
C ASP A 302 -12.26 19.74 20.68
N GLY A 303 -11.28 19.66 19.77
CA GLY A 303 -9.86 19.66 20.12
C GLY A 303 -9.24 18.27 20.30
N GLU A 304 -10.06 17.22 20.26
CA GLU A 304 -9.63 15.83 20.41
C GLU A 304 -9.58 15.15 19.03
N TYR A 305 -8.54 14.35 18.82
CA TYR A 305 -8.39 13.47 17.67
C TYR A 305 -8.60 12.03 18.13
N GLU A 306 -9.48 11.31 17.45
CA GLU A 306 -9.71 9.88 17.66
C GLU A 306 -9.38 9.10 16.39
N ASN A 307 -8.68 7.99 16.55
CA ASN A 307 -8.43 7.06 15.45
C ASN A 307 -9.45 5.92 15.45
N LEU A 308 -10.06 5.70 14.29
CA LEU A 308 -11.10 4.72 14.06
C LEU A 308 -10.58 3.65 13.09
N LEU A 309 -10.26 2.49 13.65
CA LEU A 309 -9.80 1.31 12.93
C LEU A 309 -10.43 0.06 13.53
N PHE A 310 -10.72 -0.91 12.67
CA PHE A 310 -11.11 -2.25 13.07
C PHE A 310 -9.92 -3.21 12.93
N ASN A 311 -10.01 -4.35 13.61
CA ASN A 311 -8.97 -5.37 13.60
C ASN A 311 -8.79 -5.99 12.19
N GLN A 312 -7.61 -5.85 11.61
CA GLN A 312 -7.29 -6.23 10.24
C GLN A 312 -5.77 -6.43 10.10
N PRO A 313 -5.26 -7.06 9.02
CA PRO A 313 -3.81 -7.10 8.80
C PRO A 313 -3.26 -5.69 8.59
N PHE A 314 -2.18 -5.37 9.29
CA PHE A 314 -1.34 -4.20 9.01
C PHE A 314 -0.53 -4.39 7.73
N ILE A 315 -0.01 -5.61 7.52
CA ILE A 315 0.80 -5.95 6.36
C ILE A 315 -0.10 -6.17 5.14
N ASN A 316 0.06 -5.30 4.15
CA ASN A 316 -0.47 -5.46 2.80
C ASN A 316 0.67 -5.81 1.83
N SER A 317 0.38 -6.54 0.76
CA SER A 317 1.36 -6.98 -0.24
C SER A 317 2.63 -7.55 0.41
N PRO A 318 2.51 -8.66 1.15
CA PRO A 318 3.63 -9.23 1.89
C PRO A 318 4.75 -9.70 0.96
N ASP A 319 6.00 -9.56 1.41
CA ASP A 319 7.15 -10.19 0.76
C ASP A 319 7.12 -11.70 0.95
N ILE A 320 6.66 -12.14 2.13
CA ILE A 320 6.56 -13.56 2.50
C ILE A 320 5.20 -13.88 3.12
N LEU A 321 4.73 -15.09 2.81
CA LEU A 321 3.55 -15.72 3.40
C LEU A 321 3.98 -17.07 3.97
N GLU A 322 3.79 -17.26 5.27
CA GLU A 322 4.16 -18.49 5.99
C GLU A 322 2.96 -19.07 6.74
N ILE A 323 2.97 -20.39 6.89
CA ILE A 323 2.00 -21.11 7.71
C ILE A 323 2.77 -21.89 8.76
N SER A 324 2.51 -21.58 10.03
CA SER A 324 3.14 -22.29 11.14
C SER A 324 2.65 -23.74 11.26
N ASP A 325 3.37 -24.56 12.04
CA ASP A 325 2.97 -25.92 12.39
C ASP A 325 1.58 -26.01 13.06
N ARG A 326 1.05 -24.88 13.56
CA ARG A 326 -0.27 -24.77 14.17
C ARG A 326 -1.31 -24.13 13.24
N ASN A 327 -1.06 -24.13 11.93
CA ASN A 327 -1.91 -23.53 10.89
C ASN A 327 -2.14 -22.02 11.09
N GLN A 328 -1.17 -21.32 11.66
CA GLN A 328 -1.23 -19.87 11.82
C GLN A 328 -0.61 -19.22 10.57
N LEU A 329 -1.41 -18.44 9.86
CA LEU A 329 -0.94 -17.55 8.80
C LEU A 329 -0.08 -16.44 9.39
N ILE A 330 1.04 -16.18 8.72
CA ILE A 330 2.00 -15.13 9.01
C ILE A 330 2.25 -14.37 7.71
N LEU A 331 2.09 -13.06 7.75
CA LEU A 331 2.41 -12.15 6.65
C LEU A 331 3.54 -11.23 7.11
N ALA A 332 4.56 -11.01 6.29
CA ALA A 332 5.60 -10.04 6.62
C ALA A 332 6.15 -9.34 5.38
N ASN A 333 6.60 -8.11 5.57
CA ASN A 333 7.42 -7.33 4.65
C ASN A 333 8.30 -6.36 5.46
N SER A 334 8.98 -5.43 4.80
CA SER A 334 9.83 -4.43 5.46
C SER A 334 9.13 -3.56 6.52
N LYS A 335 7.80 -3.43 6.46
CA LYS A 335 7.00 -2.68 7.45
C LYS A 335 6.69 -3.47 8.72
N GLY A 336 6.94 -4.78 8.74
CA GLY A 336 6.78 -5.63 9.92
C GLY A 336 6.04 -6.94 9.66
N VAL A 337 5.23 -7.37 10.63
CA VAL A 337 4.63 -8.72 10.68
C VAL A 337 3.17 -8.67 11.11
N SER A 338 2.30 -9.38 10.40
CA SER A 338 0.91 -9.67 10.80
C SER A 338 0.73 -11.16 11.05
N LEU A 339 0.23 -11.50 12.23
CA LEU A 339 -0.12 -12.88 12.61
C LEU A 339 -1.63 -13.10 12.47
N SER A 340 -2.05 -14.37 12.37
CA SER A 340 -3.48 -14.73 12.40
C SER A 340 -4.22 -14.15 13.60
N GLY A 341 -5.49 -13.80 13.42
CA GLY A 341 -6.22 -12.99 14.40
C GLY A 341 -5.79 -11.52 14.41
N TRP A 342 -4.96 -11.12 13.44
CA TRP A 342 -4.51 -9.76 13.19
C TRP A 342 -3.78 -9.13 14.37
N VAL A 343 -2.89 -9.91 14.98
CA VAL A 343 -1.88 -9.35 15.90
C VAL A 343 -0.75 -8.81 15.03
N ASN A 344 -0.58 -7.50 15.05
CA ASN A 344 0.31 -6.78 14.14
C ASN A 344 1.52 -6.20 14.88
N TYR A 345 2.64 -6.17 14.18
CA TYR A 345 3.90 -5.61 14.61
C TYR A 345 4.44 -4.70 13.52
N SER A 346 4.62 -3.41 13.81
CA SER A 346 5.18 -2.41 12.88
C SER A 346 6.65 -2.17 13.18
N THR A 347 7.49 -2.11 12.17
CA THR A 347 8.88 -1.58 12.27
C THR A 347 8.91 -0.05 12.25
N GLU A 348 7.82 0.59 11.81
CA GLU A 348 7.63 2.03 11.79
C GLU A 348 7.11 2.54 13.14
N ASN A 349 7.53 3.74 13.52
CA ASN A 349 7.06 4.38 14.75
C ASN A 349 5.55 4.63 14.72
N LEU A 350 4.86 4.19 15.75
CA LEU A 350 3.41 4.28 15.86
C LEU A 350 2.93 5.70 16.21
N PRO A 351 1.80 6.17 15.63
CA PRO A 351 1.07 7.36 16.08
C PRO A 351 0.83 7.49 17.59
N LYS A 352 0.51 8.71 18.04
CA LYS A 352 0.15 9.04 19.44
C LYS A 352 -1.14 8.33 19.85
N ASP A 353 -2.10 8.30 18.94
CA ASP A 353 -3.41 7.73 19.15
C ASP A 353 -3.73 6.73 18.02
N ILE A 354 -3.99 5.49 18.41
CA ILE A 354 -4.36 4.38 17.54
C ILE A 354 -5.50 3.65 18.25
N SER A 355 -6.52 3.29 17.48
CA SER A 355 -7.66 2.53 18.02
C SER A 355 -7.21 1.27 18.77
N ILE A 356 -7.80 1.06 19.95
CA ILE A 356 -7.60 -0.16 20.75
C ILE A 356 -8.11 -1.42 20.04
N ASP A 357 -9.02 -1.27 19.07
CA ASP A 357 -9.58 -2.36 18.28
C ASP A 357 -8.63 -2.82 17.16
N PHE A 358 -7.54 -2.07 16.93
CA PHE A 358 -6.48 -2.44 16.01
C PHE A 358 -5.25 -2.91 16.79
N ASN A 359 -5.05 -4.22 16.87
CA ASN A 359 -3.98 -4.81 17.66
C ASN A 359 -2.62 -4.63 16.98
N LEU A 360 -2.02 -3.45 17.17
CA LEU A 360 -0.74 -3.05 16.60
C LEU A 360 0.26 -2.72 17.71
N SER A 361 1.45 -3.29 17.61
CA SER A 361 2.57 -3.01 18.52
C SER A 361 3.81 -2.60 17.74
N ASN A 362 4.67 -1.78 18.35
CA ASN A 362 5.94 -1.43 17.75
C ASN A 362 6.93 -2.60 17.86
N LEU A 363 7.73 -2.80 16.82
CA LEU A 363 8.83 -3.74 16.74
C LEU A 363 10.09 -2.92 16.51
N GLU A 364 10.91 -2.78 17.54
CA GLU A 364 12.15 -1.98 17.51
C GLU A 364 13.26 -2.69 16.72
N LEU A 365 13.00 -2.96 15.45
CA LEU A 365 13.86 -3.63 14.49
C LEU A 365 13.69 -2.97 13.12
N ASP A 366 14.79 -2.88 12.39
CA ASP A 366 14.82 -2.45 11.00
C ASP A 366 14.86 -3.68 10.10
N PHE A 367 13.81 -3.91 9.33
CA PHE A 367 13.73 -5.03 8.38
C PHE A 367 14.39 -4.70 7.02
N GLY A 368 14.95 -3.51 6.87
CA GLY A 368 15.55 -3.05 5.63
C GLY A 368 14.49 -2.78 4.56
N GLU A 369 14.87 -2.99 3.30
CA GLU A 369 14.00 -2.67 2.16
C GLU A 369 13.02 -3.80 1.83
N LYS A 370 13.42 -5.05 2.09
CA LYS A 370 12.68 -6.25 1.69
C LYS A 370 13.07 -7.47 2.53
N ILE A 371 12.10 -8.37 2.75
CA ILE A 371 12.37 -9.74 3.20
C ILE A 371 12.62 -10.63 1.99
N SER A 372 13.79 -11.26 1.89
CA SER A 372 14.17 -12.10 0.75
C SER A 372 13.62 -13.51 0.85
N LYS A 373 13.56 -14.07 2.07
CA LYS A 373 13.04 -15.41 2.34
C LYS A 373 12.58 -15.56 3.77
N SER A 374 11.69 -16.52 3.98
CA SER A 374 11.26 -17.00 5.28
C SER A 374 11.42 -18.52 5.39
N ILE A 375 11.62 -18.99 6.61
CA ILE A 375 11.57 -20.41 6.97
C ILE A 375 10.86 -20.51 8.32
N PHE A 376 9.77 -21.28 8.39
CA PHE A 376 9.21 -21.70 9.67
C PHE A 376 9.76 -23.07 10.07
N HIS A 377 10.47 -23.14 11.20
CA HIS A 377 11.07 -24.40 11.67
C HIS A 377 11.12 -24.45 13.20
N LYS A 378 10.69 -25.58 13.78
CA LYS A 378 10.68 -25.81 15.24
C LYS A 378 10.07 -24.63 16.03
N ASN A 379 8.89 -24.17 15.63
CA ASN A 379 8.18 -23.05 16.24
C ASN A 379 8.89 -21.68 16.14
N LYS A 380 9.89 -21.56 15.26
CA LYS A 380 10.61 -20.31 15.00
C LYS A 380 10.41 -19.88 13.55
N LEU A 381 10.10 -18.61 13.37
CA LEU A 381 10.12 -17.95 12.08
C LEU A 381 11.50 -17.33 11.87
N PHE A 382 12.20 -17.75 10.84
CA PHE A 382 13.41 -17.09 10.34
C PHE A 382 13.02 -16.20 9.17
N VAL A 383 13.56 -14.99 9.13
CA VAL A 383 13.41 -14.05 8.00
C VAL A 383 14.78 -13.49 7.61
N SER A 384 15.15 -13.62 6.34
CA SER A 384 16.35 -13.02 5.77
C SER A 384 16.03 -11.66 5.17
N LEU A 385 16.92 -10.70 5.37
CA LEU A 385 16.65 -9.27 5.11
C LEU A 385 17.62 -8.70 4.08
N ILE A 386 17.09 -7.77 3.29
CA ILE A 386 17.84 -6.99 2.30
C ILE A 386 17.99 -5.56 2.82
N ASN A 387 19.23 -5.09 2.93
CA ASN A 387 19.60 -3.75 3.40
C ASN A 387 19.11 -3.44 4.82
N SER A 388 19.11 -4.42 5.73
CA SER A 388 18.74 -4.20 7.14
C SER A 388 19.94 -3.73 7.97
N THR A 389 19.71 -2.78 8.88
CA THR A 389 20.69 -2.38 9.90
C THR A 389 20.63 -3.24 11.17
N SER A 390 19.56 -4.00 11.37
CA SER A 390 19.35 -4.80 12.58
C SER A 390 20.05 -6.16 12.56
N ALA A 391 20.03 -6.86 11.42
CA ALA A 391 20.71 -8.13 11.20
C ALA A 391 20.59 -8.55 9.72
N GLY A 392 21.35 -9.58 9.31
CA GLY A 392 21.08 -10.24 8.02
C GLY A 392 19.89 -11.20 8.10
N ILE A 393 19.77 -11.94 9.21
CA ILE A 393 18.62 -12.80 9.49
C ILE A 393 18.12 -12.54 10.89
N LEU A 394 16.80 -12.49 11.04
CA LEU A 394 16.13 -12.46 12.34
C LEU A 394 15.39 -13.76 12.55
N SER A 395 15.44 -14.30 13.76
CA SER A 395 14.56 -15.40 14.18
C SER A 395 13.61 -14.94 15.27
N PHE A 396 12.35 -15.35 15.15
CA PHE A 396 11.30 -15.06 16.10
C PHE A 396 10.67 -16.34 16.62
N GLU A 397 10.48 -16.43 17.93
CA GLU A 397 9.65 -17.46 18.53
C GLU A 397 8.20 -16.98 18.55
N ILE A 398 7.29 -17.83 18.05
CA ILE A 398 5.86 -17.54 18.05
C ILE A 398 5.19 -18.39 19.13
N SER A 399 4.75 -17.75 20.20
CA SER A 399 4.04 -18.42 21.30
C SER A 399 2.81 -17.62 21.69
N ASN A 400 1.67 -18.31 21.85
CA ASN A 400 0.38 -17.70 22.19
C ASN A 400 0.01 -16.50 21.29
N ASN A 401 0.24 -16.64 19.98
CA ASN A 401 -0.02 -15.58 18.98
C ASN A 401 0.78 -14.28 19.21
N LYS A 402 1.93 -14.37 19.88
CA LYS A 402 2.88 -13.27 20.08
C LYS A 402 4.19 -13.55 19.36
N LEU A 403 4.74 -12.51 18.76
CA LEU A 403 6.05 -12.53 18.13
C LEU A 403 7.10 -12.07 19.14
N ASN A 404 8.09 -12.93 19.43
CA ASN A 404 9.21 -12.58 20.31
C ASN A 404 10.53 -12.78 19.57
N LEU A 405 11.41 -11.77 19.57
CA LEU A 405 12.73 -11.90 18.97
C LEU A 405 13.54 -12.97 19.73
N ASN A 406 14.01 -13.99 19.01
CA ASN A 406 14.81 -15.07 19.55
C ASN A 406 16.32 -14.83 19.33
N LYS A 407 16.75 -14.55 18.09
CA LYS A 407 18.19 -14.36 17.77
C LYS A 407 18.38 -13.52 16.51
N ARG A 408 19.47 -12.75 16.49
CA ARG A 408 20.00 -12.01 15.32
C ARG A 408 21.19 -12.77 14.74
N TYR A 409 21.25 -12.90 13.42
CA TYR A 409 22.37 -13.52 12.71
C TYR A 409 22.99 -12.53 11.73
N PHE A 410 24.31 -12.50 11.69
CA PHE A 410 25.11 -11.54 10.93
C PHE A 410 25.99 -12.31 9.94
N SER A 411 26.13 -11.82 8.71
CA SER A 411 26.94 -12.48 7.67
C SER A 411 28.45 -12.26 7.82
N HIS A 412 28.89 -11.51 8.84
CA HIS A 412 30.29 -11.28 9.18
C HIS A 412 30.42 -10.77 10.64
N ASP A 413 31.61 -10.89 11.22
CA ASP A 413 31.87 -10.57 12.64
C ASP A 413 32.00 -9.06 12.94
N SER A 414 32.32 -8.23 11.94
CA SER A 414 32.64 -6.81 12.14
C SER A 414 31.39 -5.93 12.33
N GLN A 415 30.98 -5.75 13.59
CA GLN A 415 29.91 -4.82 14.01
C GLN A 415 30.37 -3.34 14.03
N ASN A 416 31.19 -2.88 13.08
CA ASN A 416 31.60 -1.47 13.05
C ASN A 416 30.41 -0.58 12.70
N SER A 417 30.01 0.24 13.67
CA SER A 417 28.62 0.45 14.07
C SER A 417 27.87 1.61 13.40
N ILE A 418 28.24 2.02 12.18
CA ILE A 418 27.63 3.25 11.61
C ILE A 418 27.02 3.07 10.21
N LEU A 419 27.39 2.06 9.41
CA LEU A 419 26.88 1.91 8.03
C LEU A 419 26.76 0.46 7.53
N THR A 420 26.81 -0.54 8.41
CA THR A 420 26.67 -1.96 7.98
C THR A 420 25.20 -2.28 7.71
N HIS A 421 24.82 -2.24 6.43
CA HIS A 421 23.58 -2.84 5.96
C HIS A 421 23.86 -4.29 5.60
N TYR A 422 23.12 -5.21 6.19
CA TYR A 422 23.20 -6.63 5.90
C TYR A 422 22.28 -6.98 4.73
N VAL A 423 22.79 -7.80 3.82
CA VAL A 423 22.02 -8.30 2.68
C VAL A 423 22.18 -9.81 2.64
N ILE A 424 21.08 -10.52 2.89
CA ILE A 424 20.99 -11.97 2.76
C ILE A 424 20.01 -12.27 1.64
N ASP A 425 20.50 -12.87 0.56
CA ASP A 425 19.71 -13.13 -0.65
C ASP A 425 18.86 -14.40 -0.50
N ASP A 426 19.37 -15.40 0.19
CA ASP A 426 18.71 -16.69 0.39
C ASP A 426 19.22 -17.36 1.69
N MET A 427 18.43 -18.27 2.24
CA MET A 427 18.79 -19.10 3.39
C MET A 427 18.12 -20.47 3.36
N ILE A 428 18.73 -21.44 4.06
CA ILE A 428 18.18 -22.79 4.20
C ILE A 428 18.71 -23.45 5.48
N ILE A 429 17.91 -24.35 6.07
CA ILE A 429 18.34 -25.18 7.19
C ILE A 429 18.72 -26.56 6.65
N ASP A 430 19.90 -27.04 6.99
CA ASP A 430 20.39 -28.37 6.58
C ASP A 430 19.87 -29.49 7.49
N ASN A 431 20.15 -30.75 7.12
CA ASN A 431 19.68 -31.93 7.87
C ASN A 431 20.35 -32.08 9.25
N GLN A 432 21.41 -31.29 9.52
CA GLN A 432 22.12 -31.24 10.79
C GLN A 432 21.70 -30.02 11.64
N GLU A 433 20.64 -29.31 11.24
CA GLU A 433 20.10 -28.14 11.94
C GLU A 433 20.98 -26.88 11.86
N ASN A 434 21.88 -26.82 10.88
CA ASN A 434 22.66 -25.63 10.61
C ASN A 434 21.92 -24.71 9.64
N LEU A 435 21.87 -23.42 9.95
CA LEU A 435 21.30 -22.40 9.09
C LEU A 435 22.38 -21.88 8.14
N TRP A 436 22.22 -22.14 6.85
CA TRP A 436 23.05 -21.62 5.78
C TRP A 436 22.42 -20.37 5.17
N ALA A 437 23.26 -19.40 4.82
CA ALA A 437 22.82 -18.13 4.27
C ALA A 437 23.78 -17.64 3.20
N THR A 438 23.24 -17.21 2.06
CA THR A 438 24.01 -16.54 1.02
C THR A 438 23.82 -15.04 1.12
N SER A 439 24.89 -14.29 0.96
CA SER A 439 24.88 -12.84 1.12
C SER A 439 25.54 -12.12 -0.04
N SER A 440 24.98 -10.97 -0.37
CA SER A 440 25.56 -10.00 -1.28
C SER A 440 26.02 -8.77 -0.51
N GLY A 441 26.82 -7.92 -1.16
CA GLY A 441 27.27 -6.66 -0.58
C GLY A 441 28.79 -6.55 -0.41
N LYS A 442 29.20 -5.45 0.24
CA LYS A 442 30.59 -4.97 0.22
C LYS A 442 31.53 -5.66 1.20
N GLN A 443 31.01 -6.58 2.01
CA GLN A 443 31.76 -7.18 3.13
C GLN A 443 32.60 -8.39 2.72
N GLY A 444 32.37 -8.94 1.51
CA GLY A 444 33.21 -10.01 0.97
C GLY A 444 32.98 -11.40 1.58
N TYR A 445 31.81 -11.64 2.17
CA TYR A 445 31.43 -12.95 2.70
C TYR A 445 30.15 -13.43 1.99
N PRO A 446 30.26 -14.21 0.89
CA PRO A 446 29.09 -14.62 0.11
C PRO A 446 28.31 -15.80 0.71
N LEU A 447 28.90 -16.52 1.66
CA LEU A 447 28.28 -17.65 2.33
C LEU A 447 28.57 -17.61 3.82
N SER A 448 27.57 -17.92 4.63
CA SER A 448 27.68 -18.05 6.08
C SER A 448 26.89 -19.27 6.56
N VAL A 449 27.37 -19.89 7.63
CA VAL A 449 26.65 -20.96 8.33
C VAL A 449 26.60 -20.66 9.82
N PHE A 450 25.45 -20.94 10.43
CA PHE A 450 25.18 -20.74 11.83
C PHE A 450 24.74 -22.07 12.46
N SER A 451 25.43 -22.48 13.52
CA SER A 451 25.12 -23.67 14.29
C SER A 451 25.05 -23.30 15.76
N GLU A 452 23.91 -23.54 16.41
CA GLU A 452 23.68 -23.19 17.80
C GLU A 452 24.09 -21.73 18.16
N SER A 453 25.22 -21.55 18.86
CA SER A 453 25.79 -20.26 19.24
C SER A 453 26.92 -19.78 18.33
N GLU A 454 27.45 -20.63 17.47
CA GLU A 454 28.62 -20.36 16.64
C GLU A 454 28.22 -19.97 15.21
N SER A 455 29.15 -19.28 14.54
CA SER A 455 29.01 -18.87 13.14
C SER A 455 30.34 -19.06 12.42
N ARG A 456 30.26 -19.45 11.16
CA ARG A 456 31.40 -19.52 10.25
C ARG A 456 31.07 -18.77 8.98
N HIS A 457 31.95 -17.84 8.61
CA HIS A 457 31.79 -16.96 7.46
C HIS A 457 32.85 -17.27 6.41
N PHE A 458 32.42 -17.53 5.18
CA PHE A 458 33.31 -17.89 4.07
C PHE A 458 33.74 -16.62 3.34
N SER A 459 35.00 -16.20 3.46
CA SER A 459 35.54 -15.00 2.80
C SER A 459 35.85 -15.24 1.32
N LEU A 460 35.61 -14.24 0.47
CA LEU A 460 36.06 -14.18 -0.93
C LEU A 460 37.57 -14.31 -1.10
N ASP A 461 38.35 -14.03 -0.04
CA ASP A 461 39.80 -14.25 -0.05
C ASP A 461 40.16 -15.74 -0.09
N SER A 462 39.19 -16.63 0.18
CA SER A 462 39.39 -18.08 0.10
C SER A 462 39.25 -18.56 -1.35
N PRO A 463 40.23 -19.32 -1.89
CA PRO A 463 40.23 -19.76 -3.29
C PRO A 463 38.98 -20.56 -3.72
N GLN A 464 38.34 -21.25 -2.78
CA GLN A 464 37.15 -22.07 -3.04
C GLN A 464 35.89 -21.23 -3.24
N VAL A 465 35.90 -19.98 -2.76
CA VAL A 465 34.72 -19.12 -2.61
C VAL A 465 34.89 -17.82 -3.43
N SER A 466 36.10 -17.52 -3.92
CA SER A 466 36.42 -16.32 -4.69
C SER A 466 35.59 -16.12 -5.96
N ASN A 467 35.02 -17.20 -6.51
CA ASN A 467 34.17 -17.16 -7.71
C ASN A 467 32.68 -16.94 -7.40
N ILE A 468 32.28 -16.96 -6.12
CA ILE A 468 30.91 -16.67 -5.71
C ILE A 468 30.73 -15.16 -5.65
N SER A 469 30.36 -14.56 -6.78
CA SER A 469 30.10 -13.14 -6.90
C SER A 469 28.66 -12.80 -6.51
N GLY A 470 28.48 -12.26 -5.31
CA GLY A 470 27.17 -11.97 -4.74
C GLY A 470 26.48 -13.21 -4.19
N GLY A 471 25.38 -13.02 -3.45
CA GLY A 471 24.56 -14.13 -2.99
C GLY A 471 23.53 -14.51 -4.05
N GLY A 472 23.26 -15.80 -4.15
CA GLY A 472 22.28 -16.36 -5.05
C GLY A 472 21.61 -17.58 -4.43
N PRO A 473 20.65 -18.20 -5.13
CA PRO A 473 19.82 -19.25 -4.55
C PRO A 473 20.60 -20.39 -3.89
N ILE A 474 20.10 -20.88 -2.76
CA ILE A 474 20.71 -21.97 -1.97
C ILE A 474 19.74 -23.14 -1.76
N ALA A 475 20.24 -24.37 -1.88
CA ALA A 475 19.50 -25.59 -1.60
C ALA A 475 20.36 -26.66 -0.92
N ILE A 476 19.71 -27.54 -0.16
CA ILE A 476 20.31 -28.72 0.45
C ILE A 476 19.73 -29.95 -0.24
N ASP A 477 20.59 -30.89 -0.62
CA ASP A 477 20.14 -32.16 -1.17
C ASP A 477 20.01 -33.28 -0.13
N ASN A 478 19.52 -34.45 -0.57
CA ASN A 478 19.26 -35.57 0.33
C ASN A 478 20.56 -36.16 0.94
N TYR A 479 21.74 -35.78 0.45
CA TYR A 479 23.04 -36.18 0.99
C TYR A 479 23.65 -35.10 1.90
N ASN A 480 22.88 -34.08 2.27
CA ASN A 480 23.31 -32.92 3.06
C ASN A 480 24.44 -32.12 2.39
N ARG A 481 24.44 -32.06 1.05
CA ARG A 481 25.35 -31.19 0.29
C ARG A 481 24.68 -29.86 0.05
N VAL A 482 25.45 -28.79 0.20
CA VAL A 482 25.01 -27.41 0.01
C VAL A 482 25.23 -27.03 -1.44
N TRP A 483 24.17 -26.62 -2.13
CA TRP A 483 24.19 -26.15 -3.51
C TRP A 483 23.92 -24.66 -3.53
N ILE A 484 24.76 -23.90 -4.22
CA ILE A 484 24.66 -22.45 -4.36
C ILE A 484 24.83 -22.10 -5.83
N THR A 485 24.10 -21.13 -6.32
CA THR A 485 24.31 -20.57 -7.66
C THR A 485 24.79 -19.13 -7.58
N SER A 486 25.76 -18.77 -8.42
CA SER A 486 26.27 -17.40 -8.57
C SER A 486 26.55 -17.15 -10.04
N LEU A 487 25.94 -16.09 -10.59
CA LEU A 487 25.95 -15.81 -12.03
C LEU A 487 25.58 -17.06 -12.84
N ASN A 488 26.45 -17.53 -13.73
CA ASN A 488 26.27 -18.70 -14.59
C ASN A 488 26.89 -19.99 -14.02
N GLU A 489 27.39 -19.95 -12.78
CA GLU A 489 28.05 -21.07 -12.11
C GLU A 489 27.21 -21.61 -10.94
N MET A 490 27.41 -22.89 -10.68
CA MET A 490 26.82 -23.63 -9.60
C MET A 490 27.94 -24.29 -8.78
N PHE A 491 27.83 -24.14 -7.47
CA PHE A 491 28.78 -24.58 -6.47
C PHE A 491 28.11 -25.65 -5.63
N MET A 492 28.80 -26.76 -5.42
CA MET A 492 28.41 -27.80 -4.47
C MET A 492 29.48 -27.89 -3.40
N TYR A 493 29.07 -27.71 -2.15
CA TYR A 493 29.90 -27.87 -0.97
C TYR A 493 29.44 -29.08 -0.17
N HIS A 494 30.41 -29.90 0.23
CA HIS A 494 30.20 -31.04 1.12
C HIS A 494 31.25 -31.02 2.23
N TYR A 495 30.81 -31.33 3.45
CA TYR A 495 31.66 -31.43 4.63
C TYR A 495 31.31 -32.69 5.43
N SER A 496 32.24 -33.10 6.31
CA SER A 496 32.05 -34.20 7.25
C SER A 496 32.40 -33.78 8.67
N GLY A 497 31.63 -34.26 9.65
CA GLY A 497 31.76 -33.86 11.05
C GLY A 497 31.04 -32.55 11.34
N ASP A 498 31.62 -31.74 12.22
CA ASP A 498 31.11 -30.43 12.61
C ASP A 498 31.35 -29.41 11.47
N VAL A 499 30.38 -28.55 11.19
CA VAL A 499 30.51 -27.52 10.15
C VAL A 499 31.45 -26.38 10.56
N MET A 500 31.60 -26.15 11.88
CA MET A 500 32.48 -25.12 12.43
C MET A 500 33.94 -25.54 12.34
N ASP A 501 34.22 -26.84 12.52
CA ASP A 501 35.56 -27.46 12.36
C ASP A 501 35.46 -28.80 11.61
N PRO A 502 35.32 -28.78 10.27
CA PRO A 502 35.08 -29.98 9.48
C PRO A 502 36.33 -30.83 9.33
N GLN A 503 36.14 -32.15 9.42
CA GLN A 503 37.22 -33.12 9.23
C GLN A 503 37.69 -33.20 7.78
N ASN A 504 36.76 -33.00 6.84
CA ASN A 504 37.02 -32.94 5.40
C ASN A 504 36.03 -31.97 4.76
N GLU A 505 36.49 -31.27 3.72
CA GLU A 505 35.70 -30.35 2.91
C GLU A 505 35.94 -30.61 1.43
N ASN A 506 34.89 -30.52 0.62
CA ASN A 506 34.98 -30.65 -0.83
C ASN A 506 34.10 -29.62 -1.52
N TRP A 507 34.65 -28.97 -2.54
CA TRP A 507 33.98 -27.98 -3.38
C TRP A 507 34.00 -28.45 -4.83
N ILE A 508 32.85 -28.41 -5.50
CA ILE A 508 32.72 -28.67 -6.93
C ILE A 508 32.06 -27.45 -7.58
N ILE A 509 32.61 -27.03 -8.72
CA ILE A 509 32.09 -25.91 -9.51
C ILE A 509 31.70 -26.45 -10.89
N GLN A 510 30.51 -26.09 -11.35
CA GLN A 510 30.01 -26.46 -12.66
C GLN A 510 29.20 -25.31 -13.28
N SER A 511 29.29 -25.11 -14.59
CA SER A 511 28.39 -24.18 -15.29
C SER A 511 26.95 -24.68 -15.22
N ILE A 512 25.99 -23.79 -14.95
CA ILE A 512 24.57 -24.13 -14.86
C ILE A 512 24.09 -24.75 -16.20
N ILE A 513 24.43 -24.09 -17.31
CA ILE A 513 24.21 -24.62 -18.65
C ILE A 513 25.53 -24.53 -19.43
N PRO A 514 26.14 -25.66 -19.82
CA PRO A 514 27.36 -25.65 -20.61
C PRO A 514 27.21 -24.83 -21.89
N GLY A 515 28.06 -23.82 -22.07
CA GLY A 515 28.10 -22.97 -23.27
C GLY A 515 27.08 -21.83 -23.31
N LEU A 516 26.27 -21.63 -22.26
CA LEU A 516 25.32 -20.52 -22.17
C LEU A 516 25.50 -19.76 -20.85
N SER A 517 25.56 -18.42 -20.94
CA SER A 517 25.56 -17.57 -19.76
C SER A 517 24.12 -17.30 -19.33
N ARG A 518 23.62 -18.06 -18.35
CA ARG A 518 22.31 -17.84 -17.72
C ARG A 518 22.43 -17.86 -16.20
N SER A 519 21.82 -16.88 -15.55
CA SER A 519 21.65 -16.79 -14.10
C SER A 519 20.51 -17.68 -13.62
N ALA A 520 20.70 -18.29 -12.46
CA ALA A 520 19.62 -18.96 -11.75
C ALA A 520 18.79 -17.93 -10.96
N LEU A 521 17.47 -17.98 -11.14
CA LEU A 521 16.49 -17.23 -10.36
C LEU A 521 16.15 -17.93 -9.05
N THR A 522 16.07 -19.27 -9.08
CA THR A 522 15.86 -20.10 -7.88
C THR A 522 16.32 -21.54 -8.13
N ILE A 523 16.64 -22.25 -7.05
CA ILE A 523 16.97 -23.67 -7.08
C ILE A 523 16.17 -24.44 -6.02
N GLY A 524 15.91 -25.72 -6.27
CA GLY A 524 15.23 -26.57 -5.31
C GLY A 524 15.53 -28.04 -5.54
N VAL A 525 15.63 -28.81 -4.45
CA VAL A 525 15.84 -30.27 -4.53
C VAL A 525 14.53 -30.98 -4.20
N SER A 526 14.11 -31.86 -5.11
CA SER A 526 12.93 -32.70 -4.90
C SER A 526 13.23 -33.91 -4.01
N LYS A 527 12.18 -34.54 -3.46
CA LYS A 527 12.29 -35.78 -2.66
C LYS A 527 13.05 -36.91 -3.37
N ASN A 528 13.02 -36.95 -4.70
CA ASN A 528 13.73 -37.95 -5.52
C ASN A 528 15.20 -37.55 -5.81
N ASN A 529 15.73 -36.55 -5.10
CA ASN A 529 17.08 -36.03 -5.26
C ASN A 529 17.38 -35.47 -6.66
N ILE A 530 16.38 -34.87 -7.29
CA ILE A 530 16.53 -34.10 -8.54
C ILE A 530 16.66 -32.63 -8.17
N LEU A 531 17.76 -32.00 -8.59
CA LEU A 531 17.98 -30.56 -8.49
C LEU A 531 17.28 -29.86 -9.66
N TRP A 532 16.36 -28.97 -9.32
CA TRP A 532 15.66 -28.09 -10.24
C TRP A 532 16.29 -26.71 -10.20
N ILE A 533 16.48 -26.11 -11.38
CA ILE A 533 17.07 -24.78 -11.53
C ILE A 533 16.16 -24.00 -12.47
N LEU A 534 15.63 -22.87 -11.99
CA LEU A 534 14.91 -21.91 -12.81
C LEU A 534 15.89 -20.83 -13.26
N THR A 535 15.95 -20.52 -14.55
CA THR A 535 16.83 -19.49 -15.12
C THR A 535 16.02 -18.40 -15.83
N GLU A 536 16.63 -17.24 -16.05
CA GLU A 536 16.10 -16.14 -16.88
C GLU A 536 15.69 -16.54 -18.31
#